data_AF-A0A4V2TUB3-F1
#
_entry.id   AF-A0A4V2TUB3-F1
#
_cell.length_a   1.000
_cell.length_b   1.000
_cell.length_c   1.000
_cell.angle_alpha   90.00
_cell.angle_beta   90.00
_cell.angle_gamma   90.00
#
_symmetry.space_group_name_H-M   'P 1'
#
loop_
_entity.id
_entity.type
_entity.pdbx_description
1 polymer ?
#
loop_
_entity_poly.entity_id
_entity_poly.type
_entity_poly.pdbx_seq_one_letter_code
_entity_poly.pdbx_strand_id
1 'polypeptide(L)'
;MTKLFILLLAIVGLNVNIHAHIDLNVSIQTQHKILFVTSNQDFYGNTKISTSNHFGEIIHPYDVFIKAGYQVDFISPKGGAIPLGYLNTSDSLQKKYLYDALFMDKLEHTLKPTEIVADNYTAIFYSGGGAAMFGVAENQTIQQIARDIYNKNGVISTLCHGTAGIAYLKDHNGKSLYAGKKITGFPDKFEDTEMDYYKAFPFSIDQAIQKNEGNFVYSDKAGDGFYIVDGRFVTGQDPSSATLVANEVVKILNKNIKSTTPVMQTDSEQVTATLLHYLEGTANGQPERLRKAFHPNFNLYTVAKDSLWTRSGQEYISNIKVGEKVNRIGKIISIDIEKDAAIAKAEIVIPNVRRFTDYFLLLKYKGTWKIIHKSYSWIDLPPTESK
;
A
#
# COMPACT_ATOMS: atom_id res chain seq x y z
N MET A 1 80.40 -10.23 35.19
CA MET A 1 79.58 -11.34 35.74
C MET A 1 78.39 -10.65 36.37
N THR A 2 77.12 -10.84 35.99
CA THR A 2 76.41 -12.05 35.53
C THR A 2 75.20 -11.59 34.69
N LYS A 3 74.84 -12.38 33.66
CA LYS A 3 73.86 -12.05 32.61
C LYS A 3 72.43 -11.92 33.15
N LEU A 4 71.70 -10.92 32.65
CA LEU A 4 70.26 -10.73 32.82
C LEU A 4 69.50 -11.56 31.78
N PHE A 5 68.61 -12.44 32.24
CA PHE A 5 67.74 -13.26 31.39
C PHE A 5 66.39 -12.54 31.17
N ILE A 6 66.00 -12.46 29.90
CA ILE A 6 64.70 -11.99 29.44
C ILE A 6 63.69 -13.14 29.61
N LEU A 7 62.51 -12.86 30.16
CA LEU A 7 61.32 -13.67 29.91
C LEU A 7 60.13 -12.75 29.62
N LEU A 8 59.58 -12.96 28.43
CA LEU A 8 58.44 -12.31 27.82
C LEU A 8 57.13 -12.83 28.45
N LEU A 9 56.21 -11.94 28.83
CA LEU A 9 54.79 -12.31 28.96
C LEU A 9 53.94 -11.29 28.20
N ALA A 10 53.18 -11.80 27.23
CA ALA A 10 52.32 -11.05 26.33
C ALA A 10 51.06 -10.54 27.05
N ILE A 11 50.76 -9.26 26.87
CA ILE A 11 49.43 -8.69 27.10
C ILE A 11 48.89 -8.26 25.74
N VAL A 12 47.94 -9.02 25.23
CA VAL A 12 47.11 -8.65 24.09
C VAL A 12 46.03 -7.69 24.61
N GLY A 13 46.29 -6.39 24.49
CA GLY A 13 45.28 -5.34 24.69
C GLY A 13 44.66 -4.98 23.35
N LEU A 14 43.39 -5.35 23.15
CA LEU A 14 42.62 -5.04 21.95
C LEU A 14 42.53 -3.53 21.71
N ASN A 15 42.69 -3.17 20.44
CA ASN A 15 42.44 -1.85 19.87
C ASN A 15 41.02 -1.36 20.19
N VAL A 16 40.94 -0.16 20.77
CA VAL A 16 39.72 0.65 20.75
C VAL A 16 39.58 1.23 19.35
N ASN A 17 38.71 0.64 18.53
CA ASN A 17 38.20 1.29 17.33
C ASN A 17 36.81 1.83 17.63
N ILE A 18 36.75 3.15 17.78
CA ILE A 18 35.53 3.97 17.80
C ILE A 18 34.79 3.70 16.50
N HIS A 19 33.74 2.89 16.54
CA HIS A 19 32.83 2.72 15.41
C HIS A 19 31.73 3.77 15.52
N ALA A 20 31.63 4.56 14.45
CA ALA A 20 30.58 5.52 14.20
C ALA A 20 29.20 4.90 14.44
N HIS A 21 28.34 5.62 15.16
CA HIS A 21 26.92 5.37 15.17
C HIS A 21 26.38 5.57 13.75
N ILE A 22 26.09 4.45 13.07
CA ILE A 22 25.24 4.43 11.90
C ILE A 22 23.82 4.30 12.44
N ASP A 23 23.04 5.38 12.35
CA ASP A 23 21.59 5.34 12.56
C ASP A 23 20.95 4.45 11.48
N LEU A 24 20.83 3.17 11.80
CA LEU A 24 20.06 2.20 11.02
C LEU A 24 18.59 2.36 11.39
N ASN A 25 17.94 3.34 10.76
CA ASN A 25 16.49 3.36 10.59
C ASN A 25 16.07 2.16 9.71
N VAL A 26 15.92 0.99 10.33
CA VAL A 26 15.32 -0.17 9.68
C VAL A 26 13.81 -0.07 9.84
N SER A 27 13.16 0.63 8.91
CA SER A 27 11.70 0.59 8.76
C SER A 27 11.29 -0.70 8.04
N ILE A 28 11.27 -1.83 8.74
CA ILE A 28 10.58 -3.02 8.24
C ILE A 28 9.12 -2.90 8.64
N GLN A 29 8.39 -2.12 7.85
CA GLN A 29 6.94 -2.14 7.82
C GLN A 29 6.57 -2.44 6.38
N THR A 30 6.48 -3.72 5.99
CA THR A 30 5.85 -4.11 4.72
C THR A 30 4.34 -3.89 4.82
N GLN A 31 3.93 -2.64 4.98
CA GLN A 31 2.62 -2.20 4.53
C GLN A 31 2.70 -2.22 3.00
N HIS A 32 2.07 -3.21 2.38
CA HIS A 32 2.01 -3.29 0.93
C HIS A 32 1.22 -2.08 0.42
N LYS A 33 1.92 -1.04 -0.05
CA LYS A 33 1.31 0.14 -0.65
C LYS A 33 1.14 -0.02 -2.15
N ILE A 34 0.12 0.60 -2.71
CA ILE A 34 -0.08 0.75 -4.15
C ILE A 34 -0.03 2.24 -4.47
N LEU A 35 0.79 2.59 -5.47
CA LEU A 35 0.96 3.96 -5.91
C LEU A 35 0.02 4.26 -7.08
N PHE A 36 -0.92 5.17 -6.90
CA PHE A 36 -1.79 5.61 -7.99
C PHE A 36 -1.17 6.79 -8.71
N VAL A 37 -1.07 6.71 -10.03
CA VAL A 37 -0.60 7.79 -10.88
C VAL A 37 -1.77 8.46 -11.59
N THR A 38 -1.89 9.76 -11.36
CA THR A 38 -2.90 10.66 -11.93
C THR A 38 -2.23 11.85 -12.61
N SER A 39 -3.00 12.71 -13.27
CA SER A 39 -2.49 13.91 -13.95
C SER A 39 -3.09 15.19 -13.39
N ASN A 40 -2.31 16.27 -13.38
CA ASN A 40 -2.77 17.63 -13.06
C ASN A 40 -3.34 18.38 -14.30
N GLN A 41 -3.56 17.71 -15.43
CA GLN A 41 -3.95 18.37 -16.67
C GLN A 41 -5.45 18.70 -16.70
N ASP A 42 -5.78 19.99 -16.75
CA ASP A 42 -7.17 20.49 -16.75
C ASP A 42 -7.78 20.65 -18.15
N PHE A 43 -6.97 20.71 -19.21
CA PHE A 43 -7.41 20.89 -20.60
C PHE A 43 -6.71 19.93 -21.56
N TYR A 44 -7.31 19.58 -22.70
CA TYR A 44 -6.60 18.80 -23.71
C TYR A 44 -5.49 19.65 -24.35
N GLY A 45 -4.23 19.34 -24.05
CA GLY A 45 -3.06 20.09 -24.51
C GLY A 45 -3.14 21.57 -24.14
N ASN A 46 -2.98 22.44 -25.15
CA ASN A 46 -3.11 23.90 -25.01
C ASN A 46 -4.49 24.43 -25.45
N THR A 47 -5.49 23.55 -25.61
CA THR A 47 -6.84 23.94 -26.01
C THR A 47 -7.65 24.49 -24.83
N LYS A 48 -8.89 24.92 -25.08
CA LYS A 48 -9.86 25.31 -24.04
C LYS A 48 -10.84 24.18 -23.68
N ILE A 49 -10.65 22.98 -24.23
CA ILE A 49 -11.53 21.84 -23.99
C ILE A 49 -11.07 21.20 -22.68
N SER A 50 -11.91 21.23 -21.66
CA SER A 50 -11.58 20.66 -20.36
C SER A 50 -11.38 19.14 -20.46
N THR A 51 -10.43 18.64 -19.68
CA THR A 51 -10.18 17.22 -19.48
C THR A 51 -10.07 16.91 -17.99
N SER A 52 -10.07 15.64 -17.64
CA SER A 52 -10.03 15.22 -16.24
C SER A 52 -9.55 13.78 -16.10
N ASN A 53 -9.18 13.41 -14.87
CA ASN A 53 -9.02 12.02 -14.49
C ASN A 53 -10.41 11.41 -14.32
N HIS A 54 -10.58 10.17 -14.77
CA HIS A 54 -11.88 9.50 -14.69
C HIS A 54 -12.15 9.01 -13.27
N PHE A 55 -13.14 9.59 -12.57
CA PHE A 55 -13.37 9.31 -11.16
C PHE A 55 -13.68 7.83 -10.87
N GLY A 56 -14.52 7.21 -11.70
CA GLY A 56 -14.79 5.75 -11.64
C GLY A 56 -13.52 4.90 -11.74
N GLU A 57 -12.59 5.25 -12.62
CA GLU A 57 -11.33 4.52 -12.82
C GLU A 57 -10.35 4.69 -11.66
N ILE A 58 -10.54 5.68 -10.80
CA ILE A 58 -9.80 5.83 -9.54
C ILE A 58 -10.49 5.01 -8.44
N ILE A 59 -11.78 5.22 -8.23
CA ILE A 59 -12.49 4.73 -7.04
C ILE A 59 -12.75 3.22 -7.07
N HIS A 60 -13.01 2.62 -8.24
CA HIS A 60 -13.24 1.17 -8.32
C HIS A 60 -11.97 0.38 -7.96
N PRO A 61 -10.78 0.69 -8.53
CA PRO A 61 -9.54 0.04 -8.11
C PRO A 61 -9.16 0.38 -6.66
N TYR A 62 -9.30 1.64 -6.24
CA TYR A 62 -9.03 2.06 -4.86
C TYR A 62 -9.84 1.24 -3.84
N ASP A 63 -11.14 1.07 -4.06
CA ASP A 63 -12.02 0.31 -3.18
C ASP A 63 -11.63 -1.17 -3.09
N VAL A 64 -11.23 -1.78 -4.21
CA VAL A 64 -10.71 -3.16 -4.23
C VAL A 64 -9.42 -3.27 -3.41
N PHE A 65 -8.48 -2.35 -3.61
CA PHE A 65 -7.18 -2.39 -2.93
C PHE A 65 -7.29 -2.17 -1.43
N ILE A 66 -8.06 -1.18 -0.97
CA ILE A 66 -8.25 -0.96 0.48
C ILE A 66 -8.99 -2.13 1.14
N LYS A 67 -9.97 -2.75 0.46
CA LYS A 67 -10.68 -3.94 0.96
C LYS A 67 -9.76 -5.16 1.05
N ALA A 68 -8.77 -5.23 0.18
CA ALA A 68 -7.72 -6.24 0.21
C ALA A 68 -6.59 -5.92 1.21
N GLY A 69 -6.69 -4.82 1.96
CA GLY A 69 -5.75 -4.44 3.03
C GLY A 69 -4.54 -3.63 2.56
N TYR A 70 -4.50 -3.20 1.30
CA TYR A 70 -3.44 -2.33 0.78
C TYR A 70 -3.69 -0.88 1.18
N GLN A 71 -2.61 -0.14 1.45
CA GLN A 71 -2.66 1.31 1.50
C GLN A 71 -2.48 1.88 0.09
N VAL A 72 -3.08 3.04 -0.15
CA VAL A 72 -2.99 3.74 -1.44
C VAL A 72 -2.58 5.18 -1.21
N ASP A 73 -1.51 5.56 -1.89
CA ASP A 73 -1.04 6.93 -2.05
C ASP A 73 -1.27 7.37 -3.50
N PHE A 74 -1.50 8.65 -3.70
CA PHE A 74 -1.72 9.25 -5.02
C PHE A 74 -0.55 10.17 -5.38
N ILE A 75 -0.09 10.09 -6.62
CA ILE A 75 0.90 11.00 -7.18
C ILE A 75 0.40 11.63 -8.47
N SER A 76 0.83 12.86 -8.68
CA SER A 76 0.68 13.56 -9.95
C SER A 76 1.99 14.29 -10.29
N PRO A 77 2.25 14.63 -11.57
CA PRO A 77 3.52 15.23 -11.98
C PRO A 77 3.95 16.46 -11.16
N LYS A 78 2.99 17.28 -10.71
CA LYS A 78 3.24 18.50 -9.93
C LYS A 78 2.90 18.35 -8.43
N GLY A 79 2.34 17.20 -8.03
CA GLY A 79 1.62 17.06 -6.75
C GLY A 79 0.38 17.95 -6.70
N GLY A 80 -0.28 18.00 -5.55
CA GLY A 80 -1.47 18.83 -5.33
C GLY A 80 -2.71 18.32 -6.05
N ALA A 81 -3.62 19.24 -6.38
CA ALA A 81 -4.96 18.89 -6.84
C ALA A 81 -4.95 18.33 -8.26
N ILE A 82 -5.89 17.41 -8.51
CA ILE A 82 -6.14 16.84 -9.84
C ILE A 82 -7.59 17.11 -10.28
N PRO A 83 -7.83 17.37 -11.57
CA PRO A 83 -9.19 17.51 -12.09
C PRO A 83 -9.90 16.16 -12.13
N LEU A 84 -11.15 16.13 -11.67
CA LEU A 84 -12.01 14.95 -11.66
C LEU A 84 -13.21 15.17 -12.57
N GLY A 85 -13.55 14.14 -13.35
CA GLY A 85 -14.74 14.14 -14.20
C GLY A 85 -15.41 12.78 -14.22
N TYR A 86 -16.39 12.64 -15.11
CA TYR A 86 -17.21 11.42 -15.24
C TYR A 86 -17.94 11.06 -13.92
N LEU A 87 -18.33 12.10 -13.16
CA LEU A 87 -19.02 11.96 -11.89
C LEU A 87 -20.46 11.49 -12.11
N ASN A 88 -20.83 10.42 -11.42
CA ASN A 88 -22.18 9.88 -11.44
C ASN A 88 -22.63 9.57 -10.00
N THR A 89 -23.39 10.48 -9.40
CA THR A 89 -23.92 10.30 -8.03
C THR A 89 -25.04 9.26 -7.93
N SER A 90 -25.53 8.74 -9.06
CA SER A 90 -26.43 7.58 -9.07
C SER A 90 -25.68 6.27 -8.85
N ASP A 91 -24.37 6.24 -9.14
CA ASP A 91 -23.50 5.15 -8.73
C ASP A 91 -23.20 5.27 -7.23
N SER A 92 -23.58 4.25 -6.47
CA SER A 92 -23.45 4.26 -5.01
C SER A 92 -22.00 4.31 -4.52
N LEU A 93 -21.05 3.75 -5.28
CA LEU A 93 -19.64 3.73 -4.91
C LEU A 93 -19.00 5.09 -5.21
N GLN A 94 -19.28 5.67 -6.38
CA GLN A 94 -18.85 7.04 -6.68
C GLN A 94 -19.44 8.02 -5.68
N LYS A 95 -20.74 7.93 -5.37
CA LYS A 95 -21.36 8.78 -4.35
C LYS A 95 -20.66 8.65 -2.99
N LYS A 96 -20.36 7.43 -2.55
CA LYS A 96 -19.64 7.17 -1.29
C LYS A 96 -18.31 7.94 -1.25
N TYR A 97 -17.47 7.80 -2.26
CA TYR A 97 -16.14 8.41 -2.27
C TYR A 97 -16.16 9.91 -2.57
N LEU A 98 -17.11 10.39 -3.37
CA LEU A 98 -17.28 11.81 -3.65
C LEU A 98 -17.61 12.61 -2.39
N TYR A 99 -18.32 12.00 -1.44
CA TYR A 99 -18.66 12.59 -0.13
C TYR A 99 -17.75 12.11 1.02
N ASP A 100 -16.66 11.40 0.73
CA ASP A 100 -15.65 11.04 1.71
C ASP A 100 -14.56 12.11 1.74
N ALA A 101 -14.61 12.98 2.74
CA ALA A 101 -13.68 14.11 2.86
C ALA A 101 -12.21 13.68 2.96
N LEU A 102 -11.91 12.55 3.61
CA LEU A 102 -10.54 12.05 3.74
C LEU A 102 -10.03 11.48 2.41
N PHE A 103 -10.91 10.84 1.64
CA PHE A 103 -10.55 10.38 0.30
C PHE A 103 -10.34 11.55 -0.66
N MET A 104 -11.24 12.54 -0.66
CA MET A 104 -11.14 13.71 -1.52
C MET A 104 -9.91 14.56 -1.19
N ASP A 105 -9.55 14.68 0.09
CA ASP A 105 -8.31 15.34 0.52
C ASP A 105 -7.06 14.71 -0.11
N LYS A 106 -7.02 13.38 -0.27
CA LYS A 106 -5.91 12.69 -0.96
C LYS A 106 -5.80 13.07 -2.44
N LEU A 107 -6.93 13.37 -3.10
CA LEU A 107 -6.96 13.77 -4.51
C LEU A 107 -6.68 15.28 -4.68
N GLU A 108 -6.98 16.09 -3.67
CA GLU A 108 -6.60 17.50 -3.60
C GLU A 108 -5.12 17.69 -3.24
N HIS A 109 -4.54 16.75 -2.51
CA HIS A 109 -3.16 16.82 -1.99
C HIS A 109 -2.32 15.62 -2.45
N THR A 110 -2.32 15.32 -3.74
CA THR A 110 -1.45 14.25 -4.28
C THR A 110 0.02 14.56 -4.03
N LEU A 111 0.82 13.51 -3.80
CA LEU A 111 2.26 13.62 -3.60
C LEU A 111 2.97 13.98 -4.91
N LYS A 112 4.12 14.65 -4.80
CA LYS A 112 5.05 14.85 -5.90
C LYS A 112 5.87 13.59 -6.12
N PRO A 113 6.34 13.34 -7.36
CA PRO A 113 7.20 12.17 -7.62
C PRO A 113 8.47 12.15 -6.76
N THR A 114 9.02 13.31 -6.41
CA THR A 114 10.23 13.43 -5.57
C THR A 114 10.02 13.03 -4.11
N GLU A 115 8.78 12.89 -3.65
CA GLU A 115 8.43 12.49 -2.28
C GLU A 115 8.27 10.97 -2.15
N ILE A 116 8.39 10.24 -3.26
CA ILE A 116 8.14 8.81 -3.33
C ILE A 116 9.41 8.01 -3.11
N VAL A 117 9.37 7.15 -2.11
CA VAL A 117 10.33 6.07 -1.92
C VAL A 117 9.74 4.81 -2.56
N ALA A 118 10.22 4.44 -3.75
CA ALA A 118 9.70 3.32 -4.54
C ALA A 118 9.64 2.00 -3.74
N ASP A 119 10.57 1.80 -2.81
CA ASP A 119 10.66 0.62 -1.94
C ASP A 119 9.42 0.37 -1.08
N ASN A 120 8.62 1.40 -0.81
CA ASN A 120 7.38 1.27 -0.05
C ASN A 120 6.22 0.65 -0.85
N TYR A 121 6.32 0.59 -2.19
CA TYR A 121 5.21 0.22 -3.07
C TYR A 121 5.38 -1.16 -3.71
N THR A 122 4.35 -1.99 -3.64
CA THR A 122 4.34 -3.32 -4.27
C THR A 122 3.72 -3.29 -5.68
N ALA A 123 2.98 -2.23 -5.99
CA ALA A 123 2.42 -2.01 -7.32
C ALA A 123 2.29 -0.52 -7.62
N ILE A 124 2.25 -0.20 -8.91
CA ILE A 124 1.93 1.12 -9.45
C ILE A 124 0.74 0.98 -10.40
N PHE A 125 -0.27 1.82 -10.23
CA PHE A 125 -1.52 1.80 -10.97
C PHE A 125 -1.72 3.16 -11.66
N TYR A 126 -1.83 3.17 -12.98
CA TYR A 126 -2.09 4.37 -13.78
C TYR A 126 -3.59 4.45 -14.10
N SER A 127 -4.29 5.41 -13.50
CA SER A 127 -5.71 5.67 -13.80
C SER A 127 -5.89 6.46 -15.08
N GLY A 128 -7.00 6.26 -15.80
CA GLY A 128 -7.30 6.95 -17.05
C GLY A 128 -8.15 8.22 -16.91
N GLY A 129 -8.95 8.47 -17.96
CA GLY A 129 -9.49 9.78 -18.29
C GLY A 129 -8.52 10.57 -19.18
N GLY A 130 -9.05 11.53 -19.95
CA GLY A 130 -8.25 12.25 -20.94
C GLY A 130 -7.06 13.03 -20.36
N ALA A 131 -7.07 13.40 -19.08
CA ALA A 131 -5.93 14.05 -18.43
C ALA A 131 -4.68 13.16 -18.38
N ALA A 132 -4.86 11.83 -18.32
CA ALA A 132 -3.77 10.86 -18.21
C ALA A 132 -2.83 10.85 -19.43
N MET A 133 -3.28 11.40 -20.57
CA MET A 133 -2.46 11.58 -21.76
C MET A 133 -1.34 12.61 -21.60
N PHE A 134 -1.36 13.43 -20.55
CA PHE A 134 -0.48 14.59 -20.40
C PHE A 134 0.27 14.57 -19.06
N GLY A 135 1.53 14.99 -19.06
CA GLY A 135 2.34 15.20 -17.85
C GLY A 135 2.98 13.93 -17.29
N VAL A 136 2.35 12.77 -17.48
CA VAL A 136 2.74 11.51 -16.82
C VAL A 136 3.83 10.76 -17.57
N ALA A 137 3.63 10.52 -18.87
CA ALA A 137 4.49 9.66 -19.67
C ALA A 137 5.92 10.21 -19.79
N GLU A 138 6.06 11.53 -19.89
CA GLU A 138 7.31 12.28 -20.03
C GLU A 138 8.05 12.49 -18.70
N ASN A 139 7.38 12.27 -17.56
CA ASN A 139 7.97 12.53 -16.25
C ASN A 139 9.01 11.46 -15.90
N GLN A 140 10.28 11.82 -16.00
CA GLN A 140 11.41 10.92 -15.76
C GLN A 140 11.42 10.32 -14.34
N THR A 141 10.98 11.08 -13.33
CA THR A 141 10.91 10.59 -11.95
C THR A 141 9.82 9.52 -11.80
N ILE A 142 8.65 9.71 -12.41
CA ILE A 142 7.59 8.68 -12.43
C ILE A 142 8.07 7.43 -13.18
N GLN A 143 8.75 7.58 -14.32
CA GLN A 143 9.34 6.45 -15.04
C GLN A 143 10.34 5.68 -14.16
N GLN A 144 11.20 6.38 -13.42
CA GLN A 144 12.18 5.79 -12.53
C GLN A 144 11.49 5.02 -11.39
N ILE A 145 10.49 5.61 -10.73
CA ILE A 145 9.69 4.95 -9.68
C ILE A 145 9.04 3.67 -10.21
N ALA A 146 8.42 3.73 -11.39
CA ALA A 146 7.76 2.58 -11.99
C ALA A 146 8.76 1.45 -12.31
N ARG A 147 9.94 1.80 -12.84
CA ARG A 147 11.04 0.87 -13.10
C ARG A 147 11.52 0.22 -11.81
N ASP A 148 11.71 1.00 -10.74
CA ASP A 148 12.19 0.48 -9.45
C ASP A 148 11.18 -0.47 -8.82
N ILE A 149 9.90 -0.10 -8.82
CA ILE A 149 8.79 -0.98 -8.39
C ILE A 149 8.81 -2.28 -9.21
N TYR A 150 8.97 -2.19 -10.52
CA TYR A 150 9.04 -3.37 -11.38
C TYR A 150 10.29 -4.22 -11.16
N ASN A 151 11.45 -3.64 -10.91
CA ASN A 151 12.68 -4.39 -10.72
C ASN A 151 12.66 -5.21 -9.42
N LYS A 152 11.92 -4.77 -8.40
CA LYS A 152 11.71 -5.53 -7.14
C LYS A 152 10.48 -6.44 -7.14
N ASN A 153 10.10 -6.96 -8.30
CA ASN A 153 8.96 -7.87 -8.48
C ASN A 153 7.56 -7.27 -8.27
N GLY A 154 7.42 -5.93 -8.30
CA GLY A 154 6.14 -5.25 -8.21
C GLY A 154 5.28 -5.34 -9.48
N VAL A 155 4.01 -4.94 -9.40
CA VAL A 155 3.08 -4.98 -10.54
C VAL A 155 2.95 -3.60 -11.16
N ILE A 156 2.99 -3.51 -12.49
CA ILE A 156 2.58 -2.31 -13.23
C ILE A 156 1.17 -2.56 -13.76
N SER A 157 0.25 -1.65 -13.49
CA SER A 157 -1.11 -1.75 -14.00
C SER A 157 -1.61 -0.43 -14.56
N THR A 158 -2.43 -0.52 -15.61
CA THR A 158 -2.96 0.65 -16.32
C THR A 158 -4.42 0.43 -16.67
N LEU A 159 -5.16 1.51 -16.86
CA LEU A 159 -6.56 1.48 -17.24
C LEU A 159 -6.86 2.59 -18.25
N CYS A 160 -7.58 2.29 -19.32
CA CYS A 160 -8.03 3.28 -20.30
C CYS A 160 -6.85 4.12 -20.84
N HIS A 161 -6.95 5.45 -20.82
CA HIS A 161 -5.86 6.38 -21.15
C HIS A 161 -4.70 6.38 -20.17
N GLY A 162 -4.84 5.79 -18.98
CA GLY A 162 -3.73 5.61 -18.02
C GLY A 162 -2.58 4.79 -18.62
N THR A 163 -2.86 4.00 -19.65
CA THR A 163 -1.86 3.27 -20.45
C THR A 163 -0.85 4.21 -21.12
N ALA A 164 -1.21 5.47 -21.40
CA ALA A 164 -0.28 6.47 -21.88
C ALA A 164 0.90 6.69 -20.92
N GLY A 165 0.68 6.55 -19.61
CA GLY A 165 1.71 6.74 -18.59
C GLY A 165 2.89 5.76 -18.69
N ILE A 166 2.74 4.63 -19.39
CA ILE A 166 3.83 3.68 -19.64
C ILE A 166 4.43 3.80 -21.04
N ALA A 167 3.97 4.72 -21.89
CA ALA A 167 4.43 4.84 -23.29
C ALA A 167 5.96 4.92 -23.43
N TYR A 168 6.65 5.54 -22.47
CA TYR A 168 8.12 5.68 -22.46
C TYR A 168 8.83 4.86 -21.38
N LEU A 169 8.15 3.85 -20.80
CA LEU A 169 8.70 3.06 -19.71
C LEU A 169 9.72 2.02 -20.21
N LYS A 170 11.01 2.38 -20.08
CA LYS A 170 12.16 1.59 -20.54
C LYS A 170 13.05 1.13 -19.39
N ASP A 171 13.85 0.10 -19.58
CA ASP A 171 14.95 -0.30 -18.70
C ASP A 171 16.15 0.66 -18.83
N HIS A 172 17.22 0.38 -18.06
CA HIS A 172 18.46 1.17 -18.11
C HIS A 172 19.22 1.06 -19.44
N ASN A 173 18.93 0.04 -20.26
CA ASN A 173 19.52 -0.15 -21.59
C ASN A 173 18.67 0.50 -22.69
N GLY A 174 17.56 1.17 -22.34
CA GLY A 174 16.64 1.82 -23.28
C GLY A 174 15.64 0.88 -23.94
N LYS A 175 15.57 -0.40 -23.54
CA LYS A 175 14.57 -1.35 -24.02
C LYS A 175 13.26 -1.19 -23.24
N SER A 176 12.13 -1.24 -23.94
CA SER A 176 10.82 -1.19 -23.28
C SER A 176 10.65 -2.31 -22.25
N LEU A 177 10.14 -1.99 -21.06
CA LEU A 177 9.86 -3.03 -20.03
C LEU A 177 8.73 -3.98 -20.45
N TYR A 178 7.90 -3.56 -21.42
CA TYR A 178 6.82 -4.37 -22.00
C TYR A 178 7.14 -4.87 -23.42
N ALA A 179 8.41 -4.84 -23.85
CA ALA A 179 8.81 -5.41 -25.13
C ALA A 179 8.38 -6.89 -25.25
N GLY A 180 7.66 -7.22 -26.32
CA GLY A 180 7.10 -8.54 -26.60
C GLY A 180 5.85 -8.90 -25.78
N LYS A 181 5.39 -8.03 -24.89
CA LYS A 181 4.21 -8.28 -24.03
C LYS A 181 2.92 -7.82 -24.68
N LYS A 182 1.83 -8.51 -24.38
CA LYS A 182 0.49 -8.01 -24.69
C LYS A 182 0.11 -6.90 -23.73
N ILE A 183 -0.35 -5.78 -24.28
CA ILE A 183 -0.81 -4.58 -23.55
C ILE A 183 -2.13 -4.14 -24.17
N THR A 184 -3.08 -3.70 -23.35
CA THR A 184 -4.30 -3.02 -23.82
C THR A 184 -4.39 -1.63 -23.20
N GLY A 185 -5.19 -0.77 -23.80
CA GLY A 185 -5.58 0.55 -23.30
C GLY A 185 -6.80 1.00 -24.10
N PHE A 186 -7.22 2.27 -23.97
CA PHE A 186 -8.29 2.79 -24.81
C PHE A 186 -7.77 2.90 -26.27
N PRO A 187 -8.31 2.16 -27.24
CA PRO A 187 -7.78 2.11 -28.60
C PRO A 187 -8.25 3.31 -29.43
N ASP A 188 -7.43 3.75 -30.41
CA ASP A 188 -7.81 4.84 -31.33
C ASP A 188 -9.11 4.52 -32.09
N LYS A 189 -9.44 3.22 -32.26
CA LYS A 189 -10.69 2.76 -32.86
C LYS A 189 -11.95 3.30 -32.15
N PHE A 190 -11.90 3.52 -30.84
CA PHE A 190 -13.02 4.07 -30.07
C PHE A 190 -12.91 5.57 -29.82
N GLU A 191 -11.86 6.20 -30.34
CA GLU A 191 -11.69 7.65 -30.32
C GLU A 191 -12.34 8.29 -31.54
N ASP A 192 -12.84 9.51 -31.38
CA ASP A 192 -13.18 10.35 -32.53
C ASP A 192 -11.93 11.11 -32.98
N THR A 193 -11.19 10.50 -33.91
CA THR A 193 -9.91 11.04 -34.38
C THR A 193 -10.01 12.39 -35.11
N GLU A 194 -11.23 12.80 -35.49
CA GLU A 194 -11.48 14.09 -36.14
C GLU A 194 -11.76 15.23 -35.15
N MET A 195 -12.04 14.91 -33.89
CA MET A 195 -12.35 15.90 -32.88
C MET A 195 -11.10 16.59 -32.33
N ASP A 196 -11.26 17.86 -31.96
CA ASP A 196 -10.17 18.71 -31.48
C ASP A 196 -9.47 18.16 -30.22
N TYR A 197 -10.19 17.43 -29.36
CA TYR A 197 -9.60 16.82 -28.16
C TYR A 197 -8.56 15.75 -28.53
N TYR A 198 -8.85 14.92 -29.52
CA TYR A 198 -7.97 13.84 -29.97
C TYR A 198 -6.75 14.43 -30.68
N LYS A 199 -6.96 15.41 -31.56
CA LYS A 199 -5.88 16.14 -32.25
C LYS A 199 -4.91 16.85 -31.28
N ALA A 200 -5.35 17.10 -30.05
CA ALA A 200 -4.51 17.67 -28.99
C ALA A 200 -3.71 16.62 -28.19
N PHE A 201 -3.94 15.32 -28.37
CA PHE A 201 -3.13 14.29 -27.72
C PHE A 201 -1.67 14.35 -28.18
N PRO A 202 -0.70 14.14 -27.27
CA PRO A 202 0.72 14.20 -27.61
C PRO A 202 1.17 13.00 -28.45
N PHE A 203 0.42 11.89 -28.39
CA PHE A 203 0.64 10.67 -29.16
C PHE A 203 -0.61 9.78 -29.11
N SER A 204 -0.70 8.82 -30.01
CA SER A 204 -1.67 7.71 -29.95
C SER A 204 -1.11 6.57 -29.07
N ILE A 205 -1.95 6.01 -28.19
CA ILE A 205 -1.52 4.95 -27.26
C ILE A 205 -1.16 3.68 -28.01
N ASP A 206 -2.00 3.25 -28.97
CA ASP A 206 -1.78 2.00 -29.67
C ASP A 206 -0.47 2.03 -30.50
N GLN A 207 -0.22 3.14 -31.20
CA GLN A 207 1.00 3.39 -31.93
C GLN A 207 2.21 3.50 -31.01
N ALA A 208 2.09 4.18 -29.87
CA ALA A 208 3.19 4.31 -28.92
C ALA A 208 3.61 2.96 -28.32
N ILE A 209 2.64 2.12 -27.95
CA ILE A 209 2.92 0.77 -27.44
C ILE A 209 3.59 -0.09 -28.51
N GLN A 210 3.06 -0.09 -29.74
CA GLN A 210 3.63 -0.85 -30.87
C GLN A 210 5.05 -0.38 -31.22
N LYS A 211 5.27 0.94 -31.29
CA LYS A 211 6.58 1.55 -31.56
C LYS A 211 7.64 1.17 -30.53
N ASN A 212 7.23 0.90 -29.29
CA ASN A 212 8.10 0.46 -28.20
C ASN A 212 8.07 -1.07 -28.01
N GLU A 213 7.90 -1.82 -29.10
CA GLU A 213 7.96 -3.29 -29.15
C GLU A 213 6.88 -4.02 -28.32
N GLY A 214 5.85 -3.31 -27.83
CA GLY A 214 4.68 -3.91 -27.21
C GLY A 214 3.69 -4.45 -28.24
N ASN A 215 2.92 -5.46 -27.86
CA ASN A 215 1.80 -5.96 -28.67
C ASN A 215 0.50 -5.36 -28.17
N PHE A 216 0.05 -4.26 -28.79
CA PHE A 216 -1.21 -3.63 -28.44
C PHE A 216 -2.40 -4.47 -28.93
N VAL A 217 -3.26 -4.90 -28.00
CA VAL A 217 -4.44 -5.73 -28.27
C VAL A 217 -5.66 -5.10 -27.60
N TYR A 218 -6.83 -5.22 -28.21
CA TYR A 218 -8.09 -4.67 -27.70
C TYR A 218 -9.28 -5.57 -28.10
N SER A 219 -10.40 -5.43 -27.39
CA SER A 219 -11.71 -5.98 -27.78
C SER A 219 -12.42 -5.04 -28.72
N ASP A 220 -13.11 -5.62 -29.72
CA ASP A 220 -13.95 -4.85 -30.64
C ASP A 220 -15.25 -4.32 -30.01
N LYS A 221 -15.50 -4.60 -28.72
CA LYS A 221 -16.66 -4.12 -27.97
C LYS A 221 -16.21 -3.26 -26.80
N ALA A 222 -16.57 -1.98 -26.82
CA ALA A 222 -16.39 -1.09 -25.67
C ALA A 222 -17.30 -1.51 -24.50
N GLY A 223 -16.80 -1.38 -23.27
CA GLY A 223 -17.59 -1.62 -22.06
C GLY A 223 -17.84 -3.09 -21.72
N ASP A 224 -17.07 -4.02 -22.30
CA ASP A 224 -17.21 -5.47 -22.09
C ASP A 224 -16.29 -6.03 -20.98
N GLY A 225 -15.53 -5.17 -20.32
CA GLY A 225 -14.59 -5.55 -19.27
C GLY A 225 -13.26 -6.10 -19.79
N PHE A 226 -12.87 -5.83 -21.04
CA PHE A 226 -11.61 -6.34 -21.60
C PHE A 226 -10.37 -5.86 -20.82
N TYR A 227 -9.52 -6.82 -20.43
CA TYR A 227 -8.23 -6.59 -19.80
C TYR A 227 -7.22 -7.66 -20.21
N ILE A 228 -5.94 -7.35 -20.04
CA ILE A 228 -4.81 -8.25 -20.30
C ILE A 228 -3.95 -8.40 -19.05
N VAL A 229 -3.51 -9.64 -18.82
CA VAL A 229 -2.46 -9.97 -17.85
C VAL A 229 -1.30 -10.61 -18.61
N ASP A 230 -0.15 -9.94 -18.66
CA ASP A 230 1.09 -10.47 -19.25
C ASP A 230 2.24 -10.36 -18.24
N GLY A 231 2.46 -11.44 -17.49
CA GLY A 231 3.40 -11.45 -16.38
C GLY A 231 2.98 -10.51 -15.26
N ARG A 232 3.72 -9.41 -15.09
CA ARG A 232 3.48 -8.38 -14.06
C ARG A 232 2.93 -7.07 -14.63
N PHE A 233 2.49 -7.09 -15.89
CA PHE A 233 1.67 -6.04 -16.49
C PHE A 233 0.20 -6.46 -16.47
N VAL A 234 -0.64 -5.63 -15.85
CA VAL A 234 -2.11 -5.81 -15.82
C VAL A 234 -2.78 -4.57 -16.38
N THR A 235 -3.30 -4.64 -17.60
CA THR A 235 -3.78 -3.46 -18.32
C THR A 235 -5.25 -3.62 -18.70
N GLY A 236 -6.07 -2.59 -18.52
CA GLY A 236 -7.50 -2.58 -18.85
C GLY A 236 -7.83 -1.60 -19.97
N GLN A 237 -8.77 -1.97 -20.82
CA GLN A 237 -9.13 -1.18 -22.00
C GLN A 237 -9.90 0.10 -21.67
N ASP A 238 -10.87 0.01 -20.77
CA ASP A 238 -11.84 1.07 -20.51
C ASP A 238 -12.43 0.95 -19.07
N PRO A 239 -13.25 1.91 -18.60
CA PRO A 239 -13.77 1.91 -17.23
C PRO A 239 -14.45 0.62 -16.78
N SER A 240 -15.06 -0.15 -17.69
CA SER A 240 -15.75 -1.40 -17.34
C SER A 240 -14.80 -2.47 -16.80
N SER A 241 -13.50 -2.38 -17.12
CA SER A 241 -12.47 -3.32 -16.67
C SER A 241 -11.82 -2.95 -15.33
N ALA A 242 -12.17 -1.81 -14.74
CA ALA A 242 -11.47 -1.23 -13.56
C ALA A 242 -11.38 -2.22 -12.37
N THR A 243 -12.50 -2.81 -11.99
CA THR A 243 -12.56 -3.78 -10.88
C THR A 243 -11.81 -5.08 -11.23
N LEU A 244 -11.86 -5.52 -12.49
CA LEU A 244 -11.20 -6.75 -12.95
C LEU A 244 -9.67 -6.60 -12.91
N VAL A 245 -9.15 -5.49 -13.42
CA VAL A 245 -7.71 -5.15 -13.34
C VAL A 245 -7.24 -5.13 -11.89
N ALA A 246 -7.95 -4.44 -11.00
CA ALA A 246 -7.57 -4.36 -9.59
C ALA A 246 -7.56 -5.73 -8.90
N ASN A 247 -8.54 -6.59 -9.19
CA ASN A 247 -8.59 -7.95 -8.66
C ASN A 247 -7.41 -8.81 -9.15
N GLU A 248 -7.01 -8.70 -10.42
CA GLU A 248 -5.85 -9.44 -10.93
C GLU A 248 -4.54 -8.94 -10.34
N VAL A 249 -4.40 -7.62 -10.11
CA VAL A 249 -3.25 -7.07 -9.35
C VAL A 249 -3.20 -7.69 -7.96
N VAL A 250 -4.30 -7.68 -7.20
CA VAL A 250 -4.37 -8.31 -5.86
C VAL A 250 -4.01 -9.80 -5.92
N LYS A 251 -4.49 -10.52 -6.94
CA LYS A 251 -4.19 -11.94 -7.14
C LYS A 251 -2.71 -12.20 -7.41
N ILE A 252 -2.06 -11.39 -8.26
CA ILE A 252 -0.62 -11.50 -8.52
C ILE A 252 0.18 -11.21 -7.25
N LEU A 253 -0.16 -10.14 -6.53
CA LEU A 253 0.51 -9.77 -5.28
C LEU A 253 0.37 -10.86 -4.21
N ASN A 254 -0.83 -11.43 -4.06
CA ASN A 254 -1.07 -12.57 -3.17
C ASN A 254 -0.32 -13.83 -3.60
N LYS A 255 -0.12 -14.05 -4.91
CA LYS A 255 0.70 -15.15 -5.42
C LYS A 255 2.18 -14.91 -5.13
N ASN A 256 2.69 -13.70 -5.31
CA ASN A 256 4.09 -13.36 -5.00
C ASN A 256 4.41 -13.58 -3.52
N ILE A 257 3.46 -13.29 -2.62
CA ILE A 257 3.55 -13.61 -1.18
C ILE A 257 3.59 -15.13 -0.94
N LYS A 258 2.95 -15.94 -1.80
CA LYS A 258 2.88 -17.41 -1.66
C LYS A 258 4.01 -18.17 -2.39
N SER A 259 4.55 -17.61 -3.48
CA SER A 259 5.56 -18.24 -4.34
C SER A 259 7.00 -17.93 -3.91
N THR A 260 7.18 -16.99 -2.99
CA THR A 260 8.41 -16.90 -2.20
C THR A 260 8.40 -18.08 -1.22
N THR A 261 9.21 -19.12 -1.51
CA THR A 261 9.64 -20.21 -0.60
C THR A 261 9.80 -19.67 0.82
N PRO A 262 9.37 -20.38 1.90
CA PRO A 262 9.11 -19.78 3.21
C PRO A 262 10.28 -18.92 3.64
N VAL A 263 10.12 -17.60 3.47
CA VAL A 263 10.92 -16.64 4.20
C VAL A 263 10.62 -17.02 5.63
N MET A 264 11.64 -17.49 6.35
CA MET A 264 11.57 -17.65 7.78
C MET A 264 11.20 -16.26 8.29
N GLN A 265 9.89 -16.03 8.52
CA GLN A 265 9.36 -14.71 8.86
C GLN A 265 10.26 -14.18 9.96
N THR A 266 10.82 -13.00 9.77
CA THR A 266 11.64 -12.38 10.80
C THR A 266 10.80 -12.31 12.07
N ASP A 267 11.43 -12.37 13.24
CA ASP A 267 10.67 -12.33 14.49
C ASP A 267 9.83 -11.04 14.60
N SER A 268 10.30 -9.94 13.97
CA SER A 268 9.53 -8.70 13.80
C SER A 268 8.24 -8.87 13.00
N GLU A 269 8.29 -9.56 11.85
CA GLU A 269 7.11 -9.84 11.03
C GLU A 269 6.12 -10.75 11.77
N GLN A 270 6.61 -11.76 12.48
CA GLN A 270 5.76 -12.67 13.24
C GLN A 270 5.08 -11.97 14.43
N VAL A 271 5.83 -11.14 15.18
CA VAL A 271 5.27 -10.34 16.28
C VAL A 271 4.24 -9.36 15.74
N THR A 272 4.54 -8.68 14.64
CA THR A 272 3.60 -7.76 13.97
C THR A 272 2.33 -8.48 13.54
N ALA A 273 2.44 -9.65 12.89
CA ALA A 273 1.29 -10.45 12.49
C ALA A 273 0.43 -10.88 13.69
N THR A 274 1.07 -11.28 14.79
CA THR A 274 0.38 -11.61 16.05
C THR A 274 -0.38 -10.41 16.62
N LEU A 275 0.21 -9.21 16.60
CA LEU A 275 -0.46 -7.98 17.04
C LEU A 275 -1.60 -7.56 16.09
N LEU A 276 -1.45 -7.75 14.78
CA LEU A 276 -2.52 -7.50 13.81
C LEU A 276 -3.69 -8.48 13.99
N HIS A 277 -3.41 -9.74 14.32
CA HIS A 277 -4.47 -10.68 14.72
C HIS A 277 -5.26 -10.17 15.94
N TYR A 278 -4.60 -9.56 16.91
CA TYR A 278 -5.26 -8.91 18.04
C TYR A 278 -6.10 -7.69 17.62
N LEU A 279 -5.50 -6.75 16.90
CA LEU A 279 -6.16 -5.48 16.52
C LEU A 279 -7.37 -5.73 15.62
N GLU A 280 -7.21 -6.50 14.55
CA GLU A 280 -8.30 -6.81 13.63
C GLU A 280 -9.34 -7.74 14.26
N GLY A 281 -8.89 -8.67 15.09
CA GLY A 281 -9.78 -9.62 15.76
C GLY A 281 -10.75 -8.93 16.71
N THR A 282 -10.29 -7.91 17.42
CA THR A 282 -11.13 -7.12 18.31
C THR A 282 -11.98 -6.08 17.58
N ALA A 283 -11.50 -5.49 16.48
CA ALA A 283 -12.27 -4.53 15.69
C ALA A 283 -13.42 -5.18 14.90
N ASN A 284 -13.24 -6.42 14.45
CA ASN A 284 -14.20 -7.10 13.56
C ASN A 284 -14.98 -8.25 14.20
N GLY A 285 -14.90 -8.42 15.52
CA GLY A 285 -15.63 -9.48 16.20
C GLY A 285 -15.17 -10.89 15.77
N GLN A 286 -13.86 -11.15 15.76
CA GLN A 286 -13.29 -12.42 15.27
C GLN A 286 -12.55 -13.19 16.39
N PRO A 287 -13.27 -13.91 17.26
CA PRO A 287 -12.66 -14.57 18.43
C PRO A 287 -11.64 -15.66 18.04
N GLU A 288 -11.80 -16.34 16.90
CA GLU A 288 -10.80 -17.28 16.38
C GLU A 288 -9.48 -16.62 16.01
N ARG A 289 -9.53 -15.38 15.51
CA ARG A 289 -8.32 -14.60 15.22
C ARG A 289 -7.58 -14.23 16.51
N LEU A 290 -8.32 -13.94 17.58
CA LEU A 290 -7.74 -13.70 18.90
C LEU A 290 -7.10 -14.95 19.49
N ARG A 291 -7.72 -16.13 19.32
CA ARG A 291 -7.10 -17.41 19.74
C ARG A 291 -5.79 -17.71 19.01
N LYS A 292 -5.60 -17.18 17.80
CA LYS A 292 -4.31 -17.26 17.09
C LYS A 292 -3.27 -16.32 17.70
N ALA A 293 -3.67 -15.12 18.13
CA ALA A 293 -2.76 -14.12 18.69
C ALA A 293 -2.31 -14.46 20.12
N PHE A 294 -3.23 -14.93 20.95
CA PHE A 294 -3.00 -15.13 22.36
C PHE A 294 -2.53 -16.55 22.71
N HIS A 295 -1.67 -16.65 23.73
CA HIS A 295 -1.40 -17.94 24.36
C HIS A 295 -2.64 -18.40 25.16
N PRO A 296 -2.98 -19.71 25.22
CA PRO A 296 -4.16 -20.19 25.95
C PRO A 296 -4.22 -19.78 27.42
N ASN A 297 -3.05 -19.61 28.06
CA ASN A 297 -2.92 -19.22 29.46
C ASN A 297 -2.63 -17.71 29.65
N PHE A 298 -2.89 -16.86 28.64
CA PHE A 298 -2.62 -15.44 28.80
C PHE A 298 -3.54 -14.80 29.84
N ASN A 299 -3.02 -13.79 30.51
CA ASN A 299 -3.76 -12.98 31.46
C ASN A 299 -3.74 -11.50 31.07
N LEU A 300 -4.89 -10.85 31.27
CA LEU A 300 -5.07 -9.41 31.13
C LEU A 300 -5.00 -8.78 32.52
N TYR A 301 -4.07 -7.85 32.72
CA TYR A 301 -3.86 -7.14 33.98
C TYR A 301 -4.31 -5.69 33.82
N THR A 302 -5.18 -5.23 34.71
CA THR A 302 -5.70 -3.86 34.70
C THR A 302 -5.75 -3.32 36.11
N VAL A 303 -5.43 -2.03 36.28
CA VAL A 303 -5.69 -1.33 37.54
C VAL A 303 -7.01 -0.57 37.40
N ALA A 304 -7.91 -0.76 38.37
CA ALA A 304 -9.15 0.01 38.47
C ALA A 304 -9.46 0.27 39.94
N LYS A 305 -9.69 1.54 40.31
CA LYS A 305 -9.92 1.98 41.69
C LYS A 305 -8.83 1.46 42.65
N ASP A 306 -7.57 1.67 42.28
CA ASP A 306 -6.37 1.25 43.02
C ASP A 306 -6.28 -0.26 43.33
N SER A 307 -7.06 -1.08 42.63
CA SER A 307 -7.04 -2.53 42.75
C SER A 307 -6.55 -3.17 41.47
N LEU A 308 -5.68 -4.18 41.60
CA LEU A 308 -5.23 -5.02 40.49
C LEU A 308 -6.31 -6.03 40.14
N TRP A 309 -6.76 -6.01 38.89
CA TRP A 309 -7.69 -6.96 38.33
C TRP A 309 -6.99 -7.84 37.30
N THR A 310 -7.22 -9.14 37.39
CA THR A 310 -6.73 -10.12 36.42
C THR A 310 -7.94 -10.77 35.73
N ARG A 311 -7.93 -10.79 34.40
CA ARG A 311 -8.93 -11.51 33.59
C ARG A 311 -8.23 -12.57 32.77
N SER A 312 -8.82 -13.76 32.72
CA SER A 312 -8.29 -14.84 31.91
C SER A 312 -8.46 -14.51 30.43
N GLY A 313 -7.59 -15.09 29.61
CA GLY A 313 -7.70 -14.93 28.18
C GLY A 313 -8.97 -15.47 27.56
N GLN A 314 -9.47 -16.59 28.10
CA GLN A 314 -10.72 -17.20 27.66
C GLN A 314 -11.91 -16.29 27.92
N GLU A 315 -11.97 -15.68 29.10
CA GLU A 315 -12.99 -14.70 29.47
C GLU A 315 -12.90 -13.42 28.63
N TYR A 316 -11.69 -12.95 28.33
CA TYR A 316 -11.50 -11.80 27.44
C TYR A 316 -12.06 -12.08 26.04
N ILE A 317 -11.74 -13.24 25.46
CA ILE A 317 -12.17 -13.63 24.11
C ILE A 317 -13.66 -13.94 24.06
N SER A 318 -14.26 -14.50 25.13
CA SER A 318 -15.70 -14.81 25.16
C SER A 318 -16.59 -13.57 25.09
N ASN A 319 -16.07 -12.40 25.48
CA ASN A 319 -16.78 -11.12 25.37
C ASN A 319 -16.80 -10.55 23.95
N ILE A 320 -16.11 -11.17 22.99
CA ILE A 320 -16.07 -10.72 21.60
C ILE A 320 -17.18 -11.41 20.82
N LYS A 321 -18.21 -10.63 20.46
CA LYS A 321 -19.34 -11.15 19.68
C LYS A 321 -18.93 -11.32 18.22
N VAL A 322 -19.30 -12.46 17.65
CA VAL A 322 -18.93 -12.83 16.28
C VAL A 322 -19.55 -11.85 15.28
N GLY A 323 -18.70 -11.23 14.46
CA GLY A 323 -19.12 -10.32 13.40
C GLY A 323 -19.56 -8.92 13.86
N GLU A 324 -19.58 -8.65 15.18
CA GLU A 324 -19.83 -7.31 15.70
C GLU A 324 -18.63 -6.42 15.39
N LYS A 325 -18.83 -5.47 14.48
CA LYS A 325 -17.82 -4.48 14.14
C LYS A 325 -17.88 -3.32 15.11
N VAL A 326 -16.75 -3.04 15.73
CA VAL A 326 -16.57 -1.87 16.60
C VAL A 326 -15.72 -0.86 15.83
N ASN A 327 -16.15 0.40 15.83
CA ASN A 327 -15.37 1.49 15.23
C ASN A 327 -14.11 1.77 16.08
N ARG A 328 -13.11 0.91 15.91
CA ARG A 328 -11.88 0.84 16.71
C ARG A 328 -10.70 0.89 15.75
N ILE A 329 -9.96 1.99 15.76
CA ILE A 329 -8.80 2.20 14.89
C ILE A 329 -7.55 1.83 15.68
N GLY A 330 -6.85 0.77 15.26
CA GLY A 330 -5.66 0.26 15.94
C GLY A 330 -4.37 0.59 15.19
N LYS A 331 -3.34 1.02 15.92
CA LYS A 331 -1.99 1.30 15.40
C LYS A 331 -0.93 0.70 16.33
N ILE A 332 0.02 -0.04 15.77
CA ILE A 332 1.21 -0.46 16.53
C ILE A 332 2.14 0.75 16.66
N ILE A 333 2.57 1.05 17.89
CA ILE A 333 3.42 2.19 18.22
C ILE A 333 4.89 1.79 18.29
N SER A 334 5.19 0.66 18.95
CA SER A 334 6.56 0.15 19.06
C SER A 334 6.56 -1.35 19.26
N ILE A 335 7.63 -2.00 18.80
CA ILE A 335 7.96 -3.40 19.04
C ILE A 335 9.45 -3.44 19.39
N ASP A 336 9.77 -4.11 20.49
CA ASP A 336 11.13 -4.41 20.91
C ASP A 336 11.24 -5.92 21.09
N ILE A 337 12.27 -6.53 20.51
CA ILE A 337 12.43 -7.99 20.39
C ILE A 337 13.85 -8.36 20.78
N GLU A 338 13.96 -9.26 21.75
CA GLU A 338 15.21 -9.90 22.14
C GLU A 338 15.01 -11.42 22.09
N LYS A 339 15.61 -12.06 21.09
CA LYS A 339 15.58 -13.51 20.87
C LYS A 339 14.16 -14.12 20.83
N ASP A 340 13.65 -14.60 21.96
CA ASP A 340 12.37 -15.30 22.11
C ASP A 340 11.35 -14.53 22.96
N ALA A 341 11.67 -13.29 23.35
CA ALA A 341 10.78 -12.38 24.03
C ALA A 341 10.62 -11.06 23.28
N ALA A 342 9.43 -10.46 23.37
CA ALA A 342 9.14 -9.17 22.78
C ALA A 342 8.18 -8.37 23.64
N ILE A 343 8.37 -7.06 23.68
CA ILE A 343 7.39 -6.12 24.22
C ILE A 343 6.84 -5.26 23.08
N ALA A 344 5.55 -4.95 23.15
CA ALA A 344 4.94 -4.10 22.15
C ALA A 344 3.97 -3.11 22.78
N LYS A 345 3.84 -1.96 22.13
CA LYS A 345 2.86 -0.92 22.47
C LYS A 345 1.94 -0.72 21.28
N ALA A 346 0.63 -0.71 21.50
CA ALA A 346 -0.34 -0.32 20.48
C ALA A 346 -1.27 0.78 21.01
N GLU A 347 -1.63 1.69 20.12
CA GLU A 347 -2.66 2.68 20.34
C GLU A 347 -3.96 2.22 19.69
N ILE A 348 -5.05 2.42 20.39
CA ILE A 348 -6.39 2.13 19.90
C ILE A 348 -7.27 3.34 20.16
N VAL A 349 -7.89 3.84 19.10
CA VAL A 349 -8.82 4.96 19.16
C VAL A 349 -10.23 4.43 18.91
N ILE A 350 -11.13 4.70 19.86
CA ILE A 350 -12.57 4.62 19.65
C ILE A 350 -13.05 6.08 19.56
N PRO A 351 -13.38 6.58 18.36
CA PRO A 351 -13.74 7.98 18.17
C PRO A 351 -14.84 8.42 19.12
N ASN A 352 -14.71 9.61 19.69
CA ASN A 352 -15.66 10.23 20.63
C ASN A 352 -15.90 9.45 21.94
N VAL A 353 -15.05 8.46 22.22
CA VAL A 353 -15.15 7.66 23.44
C VAL A 353 -13.83 7.69 24.17
N ARG A 354 -12.83 6.93 23.70
CA ARG A 354 -11.59 6.69 24.43
C ARG A 354 -10.43 6.40 23.51
N ARG A 355 -9.24 6.76 23.97
CA ARG A 355 -7.97 6.30 23.42
C ARG A 355 -7.29 5.36 24.42
N PHE A 356 -7.10 4.12 24.00
CA PHE A 356 -6.39 3.11 24.76
C PHE A 356 -4.92 3.05 24.33
N THR A 357 -4.05 2.85 25.30
CA THR A 357 -2.66 2.45 25.10
C THR A 357 -2.50 1.05 25.67
N ASP A 358 -2.36 0.07 24.78
CA ASP A 358 -2.16 -1.32 25.11
C ASP A 358 -0.67 -1.65 25.18
N TYR A 359 -0.28 -2.41 26.20
CA TYR A 359 1.06 -2.95 26.40
C TYR A 359 1.00 -4.47 26.34
N PHE A 360 1.90 -5.08 25.57
CA PHE A 360 1.95 -6.52 25.34
C PHE A 360 3.31 -7.07 25.74
N LEU A 361 3.29 -8.24 26.37
CA LEU A 361 4.44 -9.14 26.44
C LEU A 361 4.13 -10.34 25.55
N LEU A 362 5.02 -10.61 24.60
CA LEU A 362 4.94 -11.74 23.69
C LEU A 362 6.13 -12.66 23.91
N LEU A 363 5.89 -13.96 23.78
CA LEU A 363 6.95 -14.96 23.74
C LEU A 363 6.84 -15.82 22.48
N LYS A 364 7.99 -16.24 21.97
CA LYS A 364 8.08 -17.26 20.93
C LYS A 364 7.89 -18.63 21.56
N TYR A 365 6.76 -19.26 21.26
CA TYR A 365 6.36 -20.56 21.77
C TYR A 365 6.03 -21.51 20.62
N LYS A 366 6.68 -22.69 20.60
CA LYS A 366 6.53 -23.70 19.55
C LYS A 366 6.69 -23.13 18.12
N GLY A 367 7.67 -22.25 17.95
CA GLY A 367 7.97 -21.62 16.66
C GLY A 367 6.99 -20.52 16.23
N THR A 368 6.10 -20.06 17.12
CA THR A 368 5.14 -18.99 16.85
C THR A 368 5.13 -17.95 17.96
N TRP A 369 4.96 -16.67 17.63
CA TRP A 369 4.83 -15.62 18.63
C TRP A 369 3.42 -15.55 19.21
N LYS A 370 3.31 -15.49 20.53
CA LYS A 370 2.04 -15.43 21.25
C LYS A 370 2.06 -14.30 22.26
N ILE A 371 0.95 -13.57 22.35
CA ILE A 371 0.73 -12.62 23.45
C ILE A 371 0.46 -13.44 24.71
N ILE A 372 1.32 -13.28 25.72
CA ILE A 372 1.22 -13.99 27.00
C ILE A 372 0.74 -13.08 28.13
N HIS A 373 1.01 -11.77 28.05
CA HIS A 373 0.43 -10.77 28.95
C HIS A 373 -0.04 -9.56 28.15
N LYS A 374 -1.11 -8.96 28.66
CA LYS A 374 -1.58 -7.66 28.19
C LYS A 374 -1.91 -6.78 29.40
N SER A 375 -1.58 -5.51 29.29
CA SER A 375 -2.14 -4.45 30.13
C SER A 375 -2.58 -3.29 29.25
N TYR A 376 -3.32 -2.35 29.81
CA TYR A 376 -3.69 -1.14 29.10
C TYR A 376 -3.99 0.01 30.05
N SER A 377 -3.80 1.21 29.54
CA SER A 377 -4.33 2.45 30.10
C SER A 377 -5.20 3.14 29.06
N TRP A 378 -6.02 4.08 29.48
CA TRP A 378 -6.85 4.87 28.57
C TRP A 378 -7.02 6.29 29.06
N ILE A 379 -7.33 7.16 28.11
CA ILE A 379 -7.85 8.49 28.37
C ILE A 379 -9.20 8.62 27.67
N ASP A 380 -10.10 9.41 28.24
CA ASP A 380 -11.32 9.81 27.56
C ASP A 380 -10.97 10.80 26.44
N LEU A 381 -11.66 10.67 25.31
CA LEU A 381 -11.54 11.63 24.21
C LEU A 381 -12.69 12.62 24.34
N PRO A 382 -12.44 13.94 24.14
CA PRO A 382 -13.52 14.91 24.15
C PRO A 382 -14.55 14.55 23.06
N PRO A 383 -15.85 14.72 23.32
CA PRO A 383 -16.84 14.62 22.26
C PRO A 383 -16.50 15.65 21.20
N THR A 384 -16.45 15.26 19.92
CA THR A 384 -16.44 16.25 18.84
C THR A 384 -17.68 17.12 18.96
N GLU A 385 -17.50 18.42 19.21
CA GLU A 385 -18.59 19.40 19.11
C GLU A 385 -19.24 19.23 17.73
N SER A 386 -20.53 18.91 17.72
CA SER A 386 -21.31 18.93 16.50
C SER A 386 -21.34 20.36 15.99
N LYS A 387 -20.62 20.64 14.90
CA LYS A 387 -20.87 21.81 14.07
C LYS A 387 -21.97 21.52 13.07
#